data_AF-A0A1W9LE19-F1
#
_entry.id   AF-A0A1W9LE19-F1
#
_cell.length_a   1.000
_cell.length_b   1.000
_cell.length_c   1.000
_cell.angle_alpha   90.00
_cell.angle_beta   90.00
_cell.angle_gamma   90.00
#
_symmetry.space_group_name_H-M   'P 1'
#
loop_
_entity.id
_entity.type
_entity.pdbx_description
1 polymer ?
#
loop_
_entity_poly.entity_id
_entity_poly.type
_entity_poly.pdbx_seq_one_letter_code
_entity_poly.pdbx_strand_id
1 'polypeptide(L)'
;IRIKLTPDYGDSWEKSLPAIPPNKSFVIERINIPVSKEKLISVKESEQAHLKTEISSNGNNLYLNTKPVKVLAYNEWYFHPFITESLAGFILPNCEAVVETIKHSGAHLKKLDSDSAFDGYQSKSKSKVEIMAHALYLALQKGLGIKYINPPSSFEKTGQKILLPDDVLNLSRGTCLDLALLYNACIERIGLYPLVFLVPGHALLGLWLNHEDHVNFWKNENAIEEGQRKKPVRDEKEAFEMYYRYLQERYERLKEAIENGMIMPLNSTTFTKNAGFDECKEEGAKICSEALFDAAIDVKIARAHVKPMSL
;
A
#
# COMPACT_ATOMS: atom_id res chain seq x y z
N ILE A 1 -4.60 -33.07 12.03
CA ILE A 1 -4.53 -31.70 12.59
C ILE A 1 -5.56 -30.84 11.88
N ARG A 2 -6.26 -30.00 12.63
CA ARG A 2 -7.24 -29.03 12.13
C ARG A 2 -6.89 -27.66 12.70
N ILE A 3 -6.85 -26.64 11.85
CA ILE A 3 -6.58 -25.25 12.23
C ILE A 3 -7.68 -24.39 11.64
N LYS A 4 -8.30 -23.54 12.46
CA LYS A 4 -9.35 -22.61 12.00
C LYS A 4 -9.37 -21.33 12.80
N LEU A 5 -9.97 -20.29 12.23
CA LEU A 5 -10.32 -19.08 12.97
C LEU A 5 -11.70 -19.23 13.63
N THR A 6 -11.84 -18.66 14.82
CA THR A 6 -13.09 -18.61 15.60
C THR A 6 -13.32 -17.19 16.14
N PRO A 7 -14.50 -16.54 16.00
CA PRO A 7 -15.74 -17.05 15.40
C PRO A 7 -15.55 -17.45 13.93
N ASP A 8 -16.53 -18.14 13.35
CA ASP A 8 -16.36 -18.77 12.04
C ASP A 8 -16.04 -17.71 10.96
N TYR A 9 -14.80 -17.68 10.47
CA TYR A 9 -14.33 -16.86 9.32
C TYR A 9 -14.14 -17.68 8.05
N GLY A 10 -14.58 -18.93 8.00
CA GLY A 10 -14.34 -19.82 6.87
C GLY A 10 -13.99 -21.24 7.30
N ASP A 11 -13.60 -22.03 6.31
CA ASP A 11 -13.28 -23.43 6.53
C ASP A 11 -12.06 -23.63 7.44
N SER A 12 -11.88 -24.85 7.92
CA SER A 12 -10.65 -25.23 8.58
C SER A 12 -9.61 -25.70 7.58
N TRP A 13 -8.35 -25.32 7.82
CA TRP A 13 -7.22 -26.02 7.22
C TRP A 13 -7.04 -27.37 7.93
N GLU A 14 -6.96 -28.45 7.15
CA GLU A 14 -6.81 -29.81 7.69
C GLU A 14 -5.66 -30.56 7.03
N LYS A 15 -4.95 -31.36 7.83
CA LYS A 15 -3.92 -32.27 7.33
C LYS A 15 -3.81 -33.52 8.18
N SER A 16 -3.71 -34.67 7.54
CA SER A 16 -3.34 -35.92 8.20
C SER A 16 -1.84 -35.94 8.44
N LEU A 17 -1.43 -36.26 9.66
CA LEU A 17 -0.01 -36.39 10.02
C LEU A 17 0.42 -37.86 9.86
N PRO A 18 1.65 -38.12 9.38
CA PRO A 18 2.22 -39.46 9.46
C PRO A 18 2.48 -39.85 10.92
N ALA A 19 2.74 -41.13 11.18
CA ALA A 19 3.22 -41.56 12.49
C ALA A 19 4.54 -40.85 12.83
N ILE A 20 4.61 -40.21 13.99
CA ILE A 20 5.80 -39.50 14.47
C ILE A 20 6.50 -40.39 15.50
N PRO A 21 7.72 -40.88 15.25
CA PRO A 21 8.44 -41.70 16.21
C PRO A 21 8.73 -40.97 17.53
N PRO A 22 8.96 -41.69 18.64
CA PRO A 22 9.39 -41.07 19.89
C PRO A 22 10.62 -40.18 19.70
N ASN A 23 10.63 -39.02 20.35
CA ASN A 23 11.70 -38.02 20.28
C ASN A 23 11.98 -37.45 18.87
N LYS A 24 11.04 -37.59 17.92
CA LYS A 24 11.06 -36.90 16.63
C LYS A 24 9.99 -35.83 16.58
N SER A 25 10.23 -34.80 15.76
CA SER A 25 9.29 -33.72 15.48
C SER A 25 8.87 -33.75 14.02
N PHE A 26 7.67 -33.22 13.74
CA PHE A 26 7.17 -32.98 12.40
C PHE A 26 6.79 -31.51 12.29
N VAL A 27 7.39 -30.80 11.34
CA VAL A 27 7.16 -29.36 11.14
C VAL A 27 6.31 -29.17 9.89
N ILE A 28 5.29 -28.32 10.00
CA ILE A 28 4.49 -27.86 8.86
C ILE A 28 4.71 -26.36 8.75
N GLU A 29 5.23 -25.94 7.60
CA GLU A 29 5.44 -24.54 7.28
C GLU A 29 4.38 -24.05 6.28
N ARG A 30 4.22 -22.72 6.19
CA ARG A 30 3.36 -22.06 5.19
C ARG A 30 1.92 -22.56 5.18
N ILE A 31 1.31 -22.59 6.36
CA ILE A 31 -0.10 -22.95 6.52
C ILE A 31 -0.95 -21.80 5.96
N ASN A 32 -1.66 -22.05 4.86
CA ASN A 32 -2.64 -21.13 4.32
C ASN A 32 -4.02 -21.48 4.88
N ILE A 33 -4.48 -20.71 5.86
CA ILE A 33 -5.78 -20.94 6.50
C ILE A 33 -6.86 -20.39 5.55
N PRO A 34 -7.82 -21.21 5.10
CA PRO A 34 -8.90 -20.72 4.25
C PRO A 34 -9.76 -19.74 5.06
N VAL A 35 -10.02 -18.57 4.47
CA VAL A 35 -10.85 -17.52 5.04
C VAL A 35 -11.86 -17.07 3.99
N SER A 36 -13.10 -16.85 4.42
CA SER A 36 -14.18 -16.32 3.59
C SER A 36 -13.97 -14.83 3.39
N LYS A 37 -13.87 -14.45 2.12
CA LYS A 37 -13.78 -13.06 1.69
C LYS A 37 -15.00 -12.25 2.16
N GLU A 38 -16.19 -12.83 2.04
CA GLU A 38 -17.47 -12.21 2.41
C GLU A 38 -17.48 -11.86 3.89
N LYS A 39 -16.98 -12.77 4.73
CA LYS A 39 -16.88 -12.52 6.18
C LYS A 39 -15.87 -11.44 6.50
N LEU A 40 -14.69 -11.45 5.89
CA LEU A 40 -13.69 -10.41 6.10
C LEU A 40 -14.20 -9.01 5.69
N ILE A 41 -14.93 -8.91 4.58
CA ILE A 41 -15.52 -7.64 4.11
C ILE A 41 -16.65 -7.15 5.05
N SER A 42 -17.33 -8.07 5.73
CA SER A 42 -18.39 -7.72 6.68
C SER A 42 -17.87 -7.09 7.98
N VAL A 43 -16.58 -7.26 8.32
CA VAL A 43 -15.98 -6.71 9.53
C VAL A 43 -15.83 -5.18 9.42
N LYS A 44 -16.70 -4.42 10.10
CA LYS A 44 -16.68 -2.94 10.09
C LYS A 44 -15.83 -2.32 11.19
N GLU A 45 -15.69 -3.03 12.30
CA GLU A 45 -14.82 -2.66 13.41
C GLU A 45 -13.90 -3.84 13.71
N SER A 46 -12.66 -3.53 14.10
CA SER A 46 -11.71 -4.58 14.45
C SER A 46 -12.26 -5.44 15.60
N GLU A 47 -12.17 -6.75 15.48
CA GLU A 47 -12.74 -7.68 16.45
C GLU A 47 -11.75 -8.77 16.85
N GLN A 48 -12.00 -9.33 18.03
CA GLN A 48 -11.17 -10.40 18.59
C GLN A 48 -11.61 -11.74 18.01
N ALA A 49 -10.68 -12.42 17.37
CA ALA A 49 -10.82 -13.81 16.96
C ALA A 49 -9.78 -14.68 17.66
N HIS A 50 -9.82 -15.97 17.38
CA HIS A 50 -8.88 -16.92 17.90
C HIS A 50 -8.49 -17.92 16.83
N LEU A 51 -7.20 -18.18 16.71
CA LEU A 51 -6.66 -19.29 15.95
C LEU A 51 -6.74 -20.54 16.81
N LYS A 52 -7.65 -21.45 16.46
CA LYS A 52 -7.88 -22.71 17.13
C LYS A 52 -7.15 -23.83 16.40
N THR A 53 -6.27 -24.53 17.11
CA THR A 53 -5.52 -25.68 16.62
C THR A 53 -5.93 -26.93 17.39
N GLU A 54 -6.35 -27.95 16.66
CA GLU A 54 -6.82 -29.24 17.19
C GLU A 54 -6.01 -30.39 16.58
N ILE A 55 -5.53 -31.30 17.43
CA ILE A 55 -4.88 -32.55 17.02
C ILE A 55 -5.67 -33.69 17.62
N SER A 56 -6.27 -34.50 16.76
CA SER A 56 -7.01 -35.68 17.17
C SER A 56 -6.41 -36.95 16.58
N SER A 57 -6.63 -38.07 17.25
CA SER A 57 -6.29 -39.41 16.78
C SER A 57 -7.38 -40.39 17.24
N ASN A 58 -7.86 -41.25 16.32
CA ASN A 58 -8.90 -42.26 16.58
C ASN A 58 -10.15 -41.68 17.30
N GLY A 59 -10.58 -40.47 16.91
CA GLY A 59 -11.73 -39.80 17.52
C GLY A 59 -11.45 -39.08 18.85
N ASN A 60 -10.27 -39.27 19.46
CA ASN A 60 -9.88 -38.60 20.69
C ASN A 60 -9.10 -37.32 20.40
N ASN A 61 -9.45 -36.22 21.07
CA ASN A 61 -8.68 -34.98 20.99
C ASN A 61 -7.44 -35.09 21.88
N LEU A 62 -6.26 -35.09 21.25
CA LEU A 62 -4.97 -35.18 21.93
C LEU A 62 -4.43 -33.80 22.34
N TYR A 63 -4.83 -32.75 21.62
CA TYR A 63 -4.33 -31.41 21.85
C TYR A 63 -5.30 -30.36 21.33
N LEU A 64 -5.55 -29.35 22.17
CA LEU A 64 -6.29 -28.16 21.82
C LEU A 64 -5.49 -26.93 22.27
N ASN A 65 -5.26 -26.01 21.35
CA ASN A 65 -4.68 -24.70 21.66
C ASN A 65 -5.47 -23.61 20.94
N THR A 66 -5.67 -22.51 21.65
CA THR A 66 -6.42 -21.37 21.17
C THR A 66 -5.56 -20.14 21.41
N LYS A 67 -5.16 -19.45 20.34
CA LYS A 67 -4.37 -18.22 20.42
C LYS A 67 -5.21 -17.04 19.96
N PRO A 68 -5.26 -15.94 20.73
CA PRO A 68 -5.98 -14.75 20.29
C PRO A 68 -5.32 -14.17 19.04
N VAL A 69 -6.14 -13.75 18.08
CA VAL A 69 -5.74 -12.97 16.90
C VAL A 69 -6.73 -11.84 16.68
N LYS A 70 -6.29 -10.72 16.11
CA LYS A 70 -7.17 -9.60 15.79
C LYS A 70 -7.56 -9.69 14.31
N VAL A 71 -8.85 -9.62 14.02
CA VAL A 71 -9.36 -9.42 12.65
C VAL A 71 -9.64 -7.94 12.51
N LEU A 72 -8.94 -7.28 11.59
CA LEU A 72 -9.07 -5.85 11.38
C LEU A 72 -10.34 -5.56 10.57
N ALA A 73 -10.83 -4.32 10.66
CA ALA A 73 -11.91 -3.90 9.76
C ALA A 73 -11.46 -4.03 8.30
N TYR A 74 -12.41 -4.25 7.40
CA TYR A 74 -12.12 -4.43 5.96
C TYR A 74 -11.33 -3.26 5.35
N ASN A 75 -11.51 -2.05 5.91
CA ASN A 75 -10.83 -0.83 5.51
C ASN A 75 -9.70 -0.42 6.48
N GLU A 76 -9.22 -1.31 7.34
CA GLU A 76 -8.14 -1.04 8.29
C GLU A 76 -6.85 -1.67 7.80
N TRP A 77 -5.82 -0.84 7.68
CA TRP A 77 -4.49 -1.26 7.27
C TRP A 77 -3.59 -1.46 8.49
N TYR A 78 -2.84 -2.56 8.48
CA TYR A 78 -1.84 -2.88 9.49
C TYR A 78 -0.45 -2.47 9.01
N PHE A 79 0.16 -1.50 9.67
CA PHE A 79 1.54 -1.13 9.37
C PHE A 79 2.50 -2.17 9.95
N HIS A 80 3.13 -2.95 9.08
CA HIS A 80 4.10 -3.96 9.46
C HIS A 80 5.20 -4.12 8.41
N PRO A 81 6.50 -4.07 8.78
CA PRO A 81 7.63 -4.00 7.84
C PRO A 81 7.66 -5.05 6.72
N PHE A 82 7.16 -6.25 6.97
CA PHE A 82 7.14 -7.35 5.99
C PHE A 82 5.92 -7.39 5.08
N ILE A 83 4.88 -6.60 5.35
CA ILE A 83 3.66 -6.56 4.54
C ILE A 83 3.24 -5.13 4.24
N THR A 84 4.18 -4.19 4.29
CA THR A 84 3.90 -2.78 4.01
C THR A 84 3.28 -2.57 2.63
N GLU A 85 3.67 -3.37 1.64
CA GLU A 85 3.10 -3.37 0.28
C GLU A 85 1.59 -3.69 0.24
N SER A 86 1.03 -4.31 1.30
CA SER A 86 -0.42 -4.52 1.43
C SER A 86 -1.23 -3.22 1.35
N LEU A 87 -0.61 -2.07 1.67
CA LEU A 87 -1.24 -0.76 1.53
C LEU A 87 -1.68 -0.48 0.08
N ALA A 88 -0.97 -1.02 -0.92
CA ALA A 88 -1.35 -0.90 -2.33
C ALA A 88 -2.73 -1.54 -2.63
N GLY A 89 -3.22 -2.43 -1.77
CA GLY A 89 -4.58 -2.97 -1.85
C GLY A 89 -5.67 -1.91 -1.72
N PHE A 90 -5.39 -0.79 -1.04
CA PHE A 90 -6.32 0.33 -0.85
C PHE A 90 -6.25 1.38 -1.97
N ILE A 91 -5.36 1.20 -2.95
CA ILE A 91 -5.32 2.02 -4.15
C ILE A 91 -6.31 1.39 -5.15
N LEU A 92 -7.47 2.03 -5.32
CA LEU A 92 -8.61 1.47 -6.05
C LEU A 92 -8.84 2.23 -7.37
N PRO A 93 -8.08 1.97 -8.45
CA PRO A 93 -8.13 2.78 -9.68
C PRO A 93 -9.47 2.70 -10.43
N ASN A 94 -10.31 1.71 -10.13
CA ASN A 94 -11.57 1.44 -10.84
C ASN A 94 -12.83 1.84 -10.07
N CYS A 95 -12.71 2.46 -8.89
CA CYS A 95 -13.88 2.92 -8.15
C CYS A 95 -14.51 4.16 -8.81
N GLU A 96 -15.76 4.46 -8.45
CA GLU A 96 -16.54 5.54 -9.04
C GLU A 96 -15.89 6.90 -8.77
N ALA A 97 -15.42 7.15 -7.55
CA ALA A 97 -14.73 8.37 -7.17
C ALA A 97 -13.51 8.70 -8.04
N VAL A 98 -12.71 7.69 -8.42
CA VAL A 98 -11.54 7.89 -9.28
C VAL A 98 -11.98 8.24 -10.71
N VAL A 99 -13.00 7.55 -11.22
CA VAL A 99 -13.56 7.84 -12.55
C VAL A 99 -14.14 9.27 -12.59
N GLU A 100 -14.87 9.67 -11.56
CA GLU A 100 -15.42 11.02 -11.43
C GLU A 100 -14.31 12.08 -11.36
N THR A 101 -13.27 11.83 -10.57
CA THR A 101 -12.11 12.74 -10.45
C THR A 101 -11.43 12.95 -11.81
N ILE A 102 -11.20 11.88 -12.57
CA ILE A 102 -10.60 11.95 -13.92
C ILE A 102 -11.52 12.67 -14.91
N LYS A 103 -12.84 12.48 -14.78
CA LYS A 103 -13.81 13.22 -15.60
C LYS A 103 -13.75 14.72 -15.31
N HIS A 104 -13.70 15.11 -14.05
CA HIS A 104 -13.60 16.53 -13.63
C HIS A 104 -12.26 17.17 -14.01
N SER A 105 -11.17 16.40 -14.01
CA SER A 105 -9.86 16.91 -14.41
C SER A 105 -9.74 17.24 -15.89
N GLY A 106 -10.58 16.67 -16.77
CA GLY A 106 -10.54 16.94 -18.22
C GLY A 106 -10.66 18.43 -18.58
N ALA A 107 -11.51 19.19 -17.86
CA ALA A 107 -11.65 20.63 -18.08
C ALA A 107 -10.40 21.43 -17.63
N HIS A 108 -9.68 20.94 -16.63
CA HIS A 108 -8.41 21.50 -16.20
C HIS A 108 -7.29 21.14 -17.17
N LEU A 109 -7.24 19.88 -17.59
CA LEU A 109 -6.26 19.38 -18.55
C LEU A 109 -6.32 20.18 -19.85
N LYS A 110 -7.52 20.45 -20.38
CA LYS A 110 -7.70 21.27 -21.60
C LYS A 110 -7.18 22.70 -21.50
N LYS A 111 -7.13 23.26 -20.29
CA LYS A 111 -6.57 24.60 -20.06
C LYS A 111 -5.04 24.58 -19.93
N LEU A 112 -4.49 23.46 -19.47
CA LEU A 112 -3.05 23.28 -19.25
C LEU A 112 -2.34 22.75 -20.50
N ASP A 113 -3.04 21.99 -21.34
CA ASP A 113 -2.49 21.34 -22.53
C ASP A 113 -3.51 21.22 -23.66
N SER A 114 -3.09 21.65 -24.86
CA SER A 114 -3.88 21.64 -26.09
C SER A 114 -4.29 20.24 -26.56
N ASP A 115 -3.48 19.22 -26.31
CA ASP A 115 -3.76 17.84 -26.72
C ASP A 115 -4.81 17.16 -25.80
N SER A 116 -4.92 17.65 -24.56
CA SER A 116 -6.03 17.35 -23.63
C SER A 116 -6.29 15.86 -23.32
N ALA A 117 -5.36 14.96 -23.66
CA ALA A 117 -5.48 13.52 -23.45
C ALA A 117 -4.69 13.04 -22.22
N PHE A 118 -5.25 12.07 -21.49
CA PHE A 118 -4.53 11.25 -20.52
C PHE A 118 -3.86 10.06 -21.23
N ASP A 119 -2.60 10.23 -21.64
CA ASP A 119 -1.87 9.27 -22.48
C ASP A 119 -0.85 8.42 -21.70
N GLY A 120 -0.78 8.59 -20.37
CA GLY A 120 0.19 7.93 -19.52
C GLY A 120 1.63 8.30 -19.93
N TYR A 121 2.41 7.33 -20.40
CA TYR A 121 3.78 7.56 -20.85
C TYR A 121 3.96 7.62 -22.38
N GLN A 122 2.87 7.62 -23.17
CA GLN A 122 2.94 7.50 -24.64
C GLN A 122 3.69 8.66 -25.31
N SER A 123 3.47 9.89 -24.87
CA SER A 123 4.18 11.09 -25.36
C SER A 123 5.67 11.14 -24.99
N LYS A 124 6.13 10.29 -24.06
CA LYS A 124 7.51 10.31 -23.52
C LYS A 124 7.97 11.68 -23.01
N SER A 125 7.03 12.49 -22.49
CA SER A 125 7.31 13.85 -22.00
C SER A 125 7.09 13.94 -20.49
N LYS A 126 8.15 14.26 -19.74
CA LYS A 126 8.05 14.53 -18.29
C LYS A 126 7.07 15.66 -18.00
N SER A 127 7.06 16.69 -18.86
CA SER A 127 6.13 17.83 -18.74
C SER A 127 4.68 17.41 -18.96
N LYS A 128 4.38 16.51 -19.90
CA LYS A 128 3.02 15.97 -20.08
C LYS A 128 2.56 15.19 -18.85
N VAL A 129 3.44 14.34 -18.28
CA VAL A 129 3.17 13.60 -17.04
C VAL A 129 2.83 14.56 -15.90
N GLU A 130 3.62 15.61 -15.74
CA GLU A 130 3.38 16.65 -14.73
C GLU A 130 2.05 17.38 -14.95
N ILE A 131 1.73 17.75 -16.20
CA ILE A 131 0.46 18.40 -16.54
C ILE A 131 -0.75 17.51 -16.22
N MET A 132 -0.67 16.21 -16.49
CA MET A 132 -1.75 15.27 -16.14
C MET A 132 -1.96 15.17 -14.63
N ALA A 133 -0.87 15.10 -13.86
CA ALA A 133 -0.94 15.16 -12.40
C ALA A 133 -1.56 16.49 -11.95
N HIS A 134 -1.08 17.63 -12.46
CA HIS A 134 -1.63 18.94 -12.14
C HIS A 134 -3.13 19.05 -12.45
N ALA A 135 -3.61 18.50 -13.56
CA ALA A 135 -5.04 18.50 -13.88
C ALA A 135 -5.87 17.73 -12.84
N LEU A 136 -5.37 16.58 -12.36
CA LEU A 136 -6.01 15.80 -11.29
C LEU A 136 -5.96 16.54 -9.94
N TYR A 137 -4.83 17.16 -9.61
CA TYR A 137 -4.69 18.02 -8.44
C TYR A 137 -5.80 19.10 -8.40
N LEU A 138 -6.00 19.81 -9.51
CA LEU A 138 -6.99 20.88 -9.61
C LEU A 138 -8.42 20.34 -9.46
N ALA A 139 -8.72 19.16 -9.99
CA ALA A 139 -10.02 18.53 -9.82
C ALA A 139 -10.30 18.18 -8.35
N LEU A 140 -9.31 17.58 -7.67
CA LEU A 140 -9.41 17.24 -6.25
C LEU A 140 -9.58 18.48 -5.36
N GLN A 141 -8.77 19.52 -5.61
CA GLN A 141 -8.80 20.77 -4.83
C GLN A 141 -10.06 21.60 -5.07
N LYS A 142 -10.40 21.86 -6.34
CA LYS A 142 -11.43 22.84 -6.71
C LYS A 142 -12.80 22.22 -6.94
N GLY A 143 -12.84 20.97 -7.39
CA GLY A 143 -14.08 20.30 -7.79
C GLY A 143 -14.79 19.59 -6.63
N LEU A 144 -14.05 19.14 -5.61
CA LEU A 144 -14.57 18.16 -4.65
C LEU A 144 -14.60 18.65 -3.19
N GLY A 145 -14.07 19.85 -2.90
CA GLY A 145 -14.22 20.51 -1.59
C GLY A 145 -13.69 19.71 -0.40
N ILE A 146 -12.68 18.85 -0.63
CA ILE A 146 -12.17 17.90 0.36
C ILE A 146 -11.46 18.63 1.50
N LYS A 147 -11.80 18.30 2.75
CA LYS A 147 -11.19 18.84 3.96
C LYS A 147 -10.24 17.84 4.62
N TYR A 148 -9.16 18.34 5.20
CA TYR A 148 -8.26 17.49 5.97
C TYR A 148 -8.86 17.16 7.33
N ILE A 149 -8.70 15.90 7.75
CA ILE A 149 -8.96 15.46 9.13
C ILE A 149 -7.71 14.79 9.69
N ASN A 150 -7.48 14.96 10.99
CA ASN A 150 -6.36 14.32 11.66
C ASN A 150 -6.56 12.79 11.68
N PRO A 151 -5.48 12.01 11.49
CA PRO A 151 -5.54 10.57 11.68
C PRO A 151 -5.84 10.23 13.16
N PRO A 152 -6.35 9.01 13.45
CA PRO A 152 -6.53 8.55 14.82
C PRO A 152 -5.19 8.55 15.59
N SER A 153 -5.25 8.69 16.92
CA SER A 153 -4.06 8.80 17.78
C SER A 153 -3.13 7.57 17.78
N SER A 154 -3.55 6.43 17.21
CA SER A 154 -2.78 5.18 17.13
C SER A 154 -2.03 4.96 15.82
N PHE A 155 -2.07 5.91 14.87
CA PHE A 155 -1.60 5.75 13.50
C PHE A 155 -0.16 5.22 13.36
N GLU A 156 0.78 5.76 14.14
CA GLU A 156 2.22 5.49 13.95
C GLU A 156 2.69 4.12 14.45
N LYS A 157 1.91 3.43 15.29
CA LYS A 157 2.37 2.19 15.96
C LYS A 157 1.68 0.92 15.49
N THR A 158 0.49 1.04 14.90
CA THR A 158 -0.35 -0.13 14.60
C THR A 158 -1.10 -0.04 13.27
N GLY A 159 -0.95 1.05 12.51
CA GLY A 159 -1.77 1.33 11.32
C GLY A 159 -3.07 2.08 11.64
N GLN A 160 -3.97 2.18 10.65
CA GLN A 160 -5.24 2.92 10.79
C GLN A 160 -6.34 2.43 9.84
N LYS A 161 -7.57 2.82 10.14
CA LYS A 161 -8.67 2.82 9.16
C LYS A 161 -8.41 3.83 8.06
N ILE A 162 -8.71 3.42 6.84
CA ILE A 162 -8.59 4.19 5.62
C ILE A 162 -10.00 4.51 5.14
N LEU A 163 -10.27 5.79 4.90
CA LEU A 163 -11.43 6.17 4.09
C LEU A 163 -11.11 5.81 2.65
N LEU A 164 -11.94 4.94 2.08
CA LEU A 164 -11.77 4.53 0.69
C LEU A 164 -12.09 5.70 -0.24
N PRO A 165 -11.62 5.69 -1.50
CA PRO A 165 -11.88 6.78 -2.45
C PRO A 165 -13.33 7.28 -2.50
N ASP A 166 -14.31 6.37 -2.53
CA ASP A 166 -15.73 6.74 -2.55
C ASP A 166 -16.15 7.40 -1.22
N ASP A 167 -15.66 6.92 -0.08
CA ASP A 167 -15.92 7.54 1.23
C ASP A 167 -15.30 8.94 1.34
N VAL A 168 -14.09 9.14 0.80
CA VAL A 168 -13.40 10.44 0.81
C VAL A 168 -14.21 11.49 0.07
N LEU A 169 -14.75 11.15 -1.11
CA LEU A 169 -15.58 12.07 -1.88
C LEU A 169 -16.95 12.29 -1.23
N ASN A 170 -17.62 11.21 -0.83
CA ASN A 170 -18.95 11.27 -0.19
C ASN A 170 -18.95 12.09 1.09
N LEU A 171 -17.90 11.96 1.91
CA LEU A 171 -17.74 12.72 3.16
C LEU A 171 -17.01 14.05 2.96
N SER A 172 -16.47 14.29 1.77
CA SER A 172 -15.60 15.43 1.41
C SER A 172 -14.50 15.68 2.45
N ARG A 173 -13.86 14.60 2.93
CA ARG A 173 -12.77 14.67 3.91
C ARG A 173 -11.85 13.47 3.88
N GLY A 174 -10.61 13.64 4.32
CA GLY A 174 -9.64 12.55 4.44
C GLY A 174 -8.42 12.92 5.28
N THR A 175 -7.72 11.90 5.77
CA THR A 175 -6.39 12.00 6.40
C THR A 175 -5.30 12.08 5.33
N CYS A 176 -4.04 12.31 5.72
CA CYS A 176 -2.91 12.35 4.77
C CYS A 176 -2.81 11.05 3.96
N LEU A 177 -3.06 9.90 4.62
CA LEU A 177 -3.05 8.59 3.98
C LEU A 177 -4.20 8.44 2.98
N ASP A 178 -5.43 8.75 3.37
CA ASP A 178 -6.61 8.61 2.49
C ASP A 178 -6.44 9.43 1.21
N LEU A 179 -5.96 10.68 1.35
CA LEU A 179 -5.75 11.59 0.23
C LEU A 179 -4.59 11.15 -0.66
N ALA A 180 -3.50 10.64 -0.08
CA ALA A 180 -2.41 10.06 -0.85
C ALA A 180 -2.88 8.85 -1.66
N LEU A 181 -3.69 7.96 -1.08
CA LEU A 181 -4.20 6.76 -1.74
C LEU A 181 -5.22 7.07 -2.84
N LEU A 182 -6.16 7.99 -2.60
CA LEU A 182 -7.11 8.46 -3.61
C LEU A 182 -6.38 9.00 -4.83
N TYR A 183 -5.35 9.82 -4.61
CA TYR A 183 -4.62 10.40 -5.72
C TYR A 183 -3.72 9.39 -6.42
N ASN A 184 -3.05 8.50 -5.68
CA ASN A 184 -2.35 7.34 -6.25
C ASN A 184 -3.27 6.55 -7.20
N ALA A 185 -4.53 6.32 -6.79
CA ALA A 185 -5.49 5.56 -7.59
C ALA A 185 -5.83 6.29 -8.90
N CYS A 186 -5.94 7.62 -8.86
CA CYS A 186 -6.11 8.43 -10.07
C CYS A 186 -4.88 8.36 -11.00
N ILE A 187 -3.67 8.47 -10.44
CA ILE A 187 -2.40 8.38 -11.20
C ILE A 187 -2.25 7.00 -11.84
N GLU A 188 -2.50 5.92 -11.09
CA GLU A 188 -2.49 4.56 -11.63
C GLU A 188 -3.50 4.40 -12.76
N ARG A 189 -4.71 4.94 -12.59
CA ARG A 189 -5.80 4.80 -13.55
C ARG A 189 -5.53 5.49 -14.89
N ILE A 190 -4.78 6.59 -14.90
CA ILE A 190 -4.34 7.28 -16.12
C ILE A 190 -3.07 6.68 -16.74
N GLY A 191 -2.62 5.52 -16.24
CA GLY A 191 -1.51 4.75 -16.83
C GLY A 191 -0.11 5.22 -16.41
N LEU A 192 -0.02 6.01 -15.34
CA LEU A 192 1.25 6.40 -14.72
C LEU A 192 1.59 5.48 -13.56
N TYR A 193 2.85 5.53 -13.10
CA TYR A 193 3.35 4.69 -12.02
C TYR A 193 3.50 5.49 -10.74
N PRO A 194 2.57 5.34 -9.78
CA PRO A 194 2.63 6.08 -8.54
C PRO A 194 3.41 5.34 -7.45
N LEU A 195 3.84 6.10 -6.45
CA LEU A 195 4.44 5.64 -5.21
C LEU A 195 3.66 6.17 -4.01
N VAL A 196 3.72 5.44 -2.91
CA VAL A 196 3.31 5.92 -1.59
C VAL A 196 4.55 6.06 -0.73
N PHE A 197 4.80 7.27 -0.21
CA PHE A 197 5.86 7.52 0.76
C PHE A 197 5.24 7.65 2.15
N LEU A 198 5.76 6.89 3.10
CA LEU A 198 5.43 6.98 4.51
C LEU A 198 6.66 7.52 5.24
N VAL A 199 6.45 8.59 5.98
CA VAL A 199 7.44 9.21 6.86
C VAL A 199 6.80 9.34 8.25
N PRO A 200 7.58 9.58 9.31
CA PRO A 200 7.03 9.71 10.65
C PRO A 200 5.86 10.71 10.70
N GLY A 201 4.68 10.19 11.02
CA GLY A 201 3.44 10.95 11.16
C GLY A 201 2.78 11.44 9.85
N HIS A 202 3.30 11.10 8.67
CA HIS A 202 2.77 11.64 7.40
C HIS A 202 2.86 10.67 6.23
N ALA A 203 1.94 10.83 5.26
CA ALA A 203 1.91 10.06 4.04
C ALA A 203 1.84 11.00 2.83
N LEU A 204 2.61 10.68 1.79
CA LEU A 204 2.69 11.42 0.54
C LEU A 204 2.49 10.48 -0.64
N LEU A 205 2.17 11.04 -1.80
CA LEU A 205 2.33 10.30 -3.05
C LEU A 205 3.63 10.71 -3.75
N GLY A 206 4.14 9.81 -4.57
CA GLY A 206 5.07 10.11 -5.64
C GLY A 206 4.55 9.60 -6.97
N LEU A 207 5.19 9.99 -8.05
CA LEU A 207 5.00 9.38 -9.36
C LEU A 207 6.29 9.43 -10.17
N TRP A 208 6.50 8.40 -10.98
CA TRP A 208 7.59 8.39 -11.94
C TRP A 208 7.26 9.33 -13.11
N LEU A 209 8.20 10.21 -13.46
CA LEU A 209 8.03 11.13 -14.59
C LEU A 209 8.35 10.48 -15.94
N ASN A 210 8.97 9.30 -15.93
CA ASN A 210 9.38 8.57 -17.13
C ASN A 210 9.32 7.05 -16.89
N HIS A 211 8.79 6.31 -17.87
CA HIS A 211 8.67 4.85 -17.83
C HIS A 211 10.04 4.14 -17.84
N GLU A 212 10.99 4.62 -18.64
CA GLU A 212 12.34 4.04 -18.74
C GLU A 212 13.12 4.24 -17.44
N ASP A 213 12.99 5.41 -16.78
CA ASP A 213 13.58 5.67 -15.46
C ASP A 213 13.07 4.64 -14.43
N HIS A 214 11.75 4.37 -14.39
CA HIS A 214 11.15 3.33 -13.53
C HIS A 214 11.71 1.94 -13.83
N VAL A 215 11.71 1.53 -15.09
CA VAL A 215 12.17 0.20 -15.50
C VAL A 215 13.65 0.00 -15.15
N ASN A 216 14.48 1.01 -15.37
CA ASN A 216 15.91 0.94 -15.08
C ASN A 216 16.18 0.90 -13.59
N PHE A 217 15.47 1.71 -12.79
CA PHE A 217 15.58 1.70 -11.33
C PHE A 217 15.34 0.31 -10.75
N TRP A 218 14.22 -0.33 -11.13
CA TRP A 218 13.83 -1.63 -10.59
C TRP A 218 14.61 -2.81 -11.17
N LYS A 219 15.14 -2.71 -12.40
CA LYS A 219 16.11 -3.69 -12.92
C LYS A 219 17.38 -3.74 -12.09
N ASN A 220 17.94 -2.57 -11.78
CA ASN A 220 19.11 -2.46 -10.92
C ASN A 220 18.80 -2.96 -9.51
N GLU A 221 17.59 -2.68 -9.02
CA GLU A 221 17.17 -3.11 -7.70
C GLU A 221 17.09 -4.62 -7.52
N ASN A 222 16.46 -5.30 -8.48
CA ASN A 222 16.35 -6.76 -8.45
C ASN A 222 17.73 -7.43 -8.47
N ALA A 223 18.69 -6.87 -9.22
CA ALA A 223 20.06 -7.38 -9.26
C ALA A 223 20.77 -7.24 -7.89
N ILE A 224 20.54 -6.14 -7.16
CA ILE A 224 21.06 -5.93 -5.81
C ILE A 224 20.43 -6.94 -4.84
N GLU A 225 19.11 -7.09 -4.87
CA GLU A 225 18.38 -8.01 -3.99
C GLU A 225 18.83 -9.47 -4.19
N GLU A 226 18.96 -9.91 -5.45
CA GLU A 226 19.48 -11.24 -5.79
C GLU A 226 20.91 -11.47 -5.27
N GLY A 227 21.75 -10.44 -5.35
CA GLY A 227 23.11 -10.46 -4.79
C GLY A 227 23.13 -10.61 -3.27
N GLN A 228 22.22 -9.95 -2.57
CA GLN A 228 22.11 -10.02 -1.10
C GLN A 228 21.49 -11.33 -0.62
N ARG A 229 20.45 -11.85 -1.28
CA ARG A 229 19.81 -13.15 -0.94
C ARG A 229 20.74 -14.36 -1.03
N LYS A 230 21.82 -14.28 -1.83
CA LYS A 230 22.83 -15.34 -1.92
C LYS A 230 23.71 -15.44 -0.66
N LYS A 231 23.67 -14.48 0.24
CA LYS A 231 24.40 -14.55 1.52
C LYS A 231 23.64 -15.45 2.49
N PRO A 232 24.28 -16.48 3.08
CA PRO A 232 23.61 -17.35 4.04
C PRO A 232 23.25 -16.56 5.31
N VAL A 233 21.99 -16.69 5.74
CA VAL A 233 21.48 -16.10 6.98
C VAL A 233 21.39 -17.21 8.04
N ARG A 234 21.88 -16.93 9.25
CA ARG A 234 22.02 -17.93 10.32
C ARG A 234 20.77 -18.05 11.19
N ASP A 235 20.04 -16.95 11.38
CA ASP A 235 18.84 -16.90 12.20
C ASP A 235 17.86 -15.78 11.76
N GLU A 236 16.69 -15.75 12.41
CA GLU A 236 15.63 -14.77 12.12
C GLU A 236 16.10 -13.33 12.36
N LYS A 237 16.88 -13.07 13.42
CA LYS A 237 17.37 -11.72 13.74
C LYS A 237 18.28 -11.19 12.64
N GLU A 238 19.21 -12.01 12.15
CA GLU A 238 20.08 -11.66 11.03
C GLU A 238 19.27 -11.42 9.74
N ALA A 239 18.19 -12.18 9.51
CA ALA A 239 17.29 -11.96 8.38
C ALA A 239 16.62 -10.58 8.45
N PHE A 240 16.13 -10.21 9.64
CA PHE A 240 15.54 -8.90 9.90
C PHE A 240 16.55 -7.77 9.68
N GLU A 241 17.74 -7.86 10.27
CA GLU A 241 18.77 -6.81 10.12
C GLU A 241 19.19 -6.64 8.65
N MET A 242 19.36 -7.74 7.92
CA MET A 242 19.66 -7.69 6.48
C MET A 242 18.54 -7.01 5.70
N TYR A 243 17.28 -7.37 5.96
CA TYR A 243 16.11 -6.76 5.31
C TYR A 243 16.02 -5.26 5.60
N TYR A 244 16.25 -4.82 6.85
CA TYR A 244 16.25 -3.39 7.18
C TYR A 244 17.38 -2.62 6.48
N ARG A 245 18.59 -3.16 6.39
CA ARG A 245 19.68 -2.52 5.65
C ARG A 245 19.34 -2.36 4.17
N TYR A 246 18.78 -3.41 3.57
CA TYR A 246 18.32 -3.37 2.19
C TYR A 246 17.27 -2.29 1.96
N LEU A 247 16.29 -2.16 2.86
CA LEU A 247 15.30 -1.09 2.78
C LEU A 247 15.94 0.30 2.89
N GLN A 248 16.91 0.50 3.79
CA GLN A 248 17.63 1.78 3.90
C GLN A 248 18.39 2.13 2.61
N GLU A 249 19.11 1.18 2.01
CA GLU A 249 19.79 1.38 0.72
C GLU A 249 18.81 1.68 -0.43
N ARG A 250 17.61 1.08 -0.39
CA ARG A 250 16.51 1.42 -1.31
C ARG A 250 16.01 2.84 -1.10
N TYR A 251 15.83 3.25 0.14
CA TYR A 251 15.34 4.59 0.47
C TYR A 251 16.29 5.69 0.02
N GLU A 252 17.60 5.52 0.19
CA GLU A 252 18.58 6.48 -0.29
C GLU A 252 18.57 6.61 -1.82
N ARG A 253 18.47 5.51 -2.56
CA ARG A 253 18.32 5.58 -4.03
C ARG A 253 17.00 6.21 -4.48
N LEU A 254 15.92 6.04 -3.73
CA LEU A 254 14.66 6.74 -4.02
C LEU A 254 14.82 8.25 -3.80
N LYS A 255 15.55 8.68 -2.78
CA LYS A 255 15.91 10.10 -2.58
C LYS A 255 16.75 10.63 -3.73
N GLU A 256 17.78 9.90 -4.15
CA GLU A 256 18.58 10.25 -5.33
C GLU A 256 17.70 10.34 -6.60
N ALA A 257 16.74 9.45 -6.78
CA ALA A 257 15.80 9.49 -7.90
C ALA A 257 14.87 10.72 -7.86
N ILE A 258 14.48 11.17 -6.67
CA ILE A 258 13.74 12.42 -6.46
C ILE A 258 14.63 13.63 -6.82
N GLU A 259 15.84 13.69 -6.29
CA GLU A 259 16.80 14.77 -6.52
C GLU A 259 17.16 14.91 -8.01
N ASN A 260 17.27 13.79 -8.72
CA ASN A 260 17.55 13.75 -10.16
C ASN A 260 16.32 13.97 -11.05
N GLY A 261 15.14 14.29 -10.48
CA GLY A 261 13.92 14.56 -11.24
C GLY A 261 13.40 13.34 -12.02
N MET A 262 13.62 12.14 -11.50
CA MET A 262 13.01 10.90 -12.01
C MET A 262 11.64 10.66 -11.36
N ILE A 263 11.52 11.03 -10.08
CA ILE A 263 10.30 10.92 -9.29
C ILE A 263 9.84 12.31 -8.86
N MET A 264 8.54 12.57 -8.98
CA MET A 264 7.89 13.78 -8.46
C MET A 264 7.09 13.44 -7.20
N PRO A 265 7.60 13.74 -5.99
CA PRO A 265 6.83 13.63 -4.76
C PRO A 265 5.82 14.79 -4.65
N LEU A 266 4.66 14.52 -4.07
CA LEU A 266 3.56 15.48 -3.92
C LEU A 266 2.97 15.37 -2.52
N ASN A 267 2.88 16.49 -1.80
CA ASN A 267 2.15 16.53 -0.52
C ASN A 267 0.64 16.63 -0.76
N SER A 268 -0.07 15.50 -0.69
CA SER A 268 -1.48 15.39 -1.02
C SER A 268 -2.42 16.19 -0.11
N THR A 269 -1.96 16.54 1.09
CA THR A 269 -2.75 17.39 2.02
C THR A 269 -2.93 18.82 1.52
N THR A 270 -2.14 19.25 0.53
CA THR A 270 -2.30 20.59 -0.06
C THR A 270 -3.62 20.74 -0.84
N PHE A 271 -4.29 19.66 -1.25
CA PHE A 271 -5.62 19.75 -1.91
C PHE A 271 -6.66 20.40 -0.99
N THR A 272 -6.48 20.25 0.31
CA THR A 272 -7.41 20.76 1.32
C THR A 272 -7.06 22.17 1.78
N LYS A 273 -6.02 22.77 1.19
CA LYS A 273 -5.52 24.12 1.47
C LYS A 273 -5.70 24.97 0.22
N ASN A 274 -5.63 26.30 0.38
CA ASN A 274 -5.56 27.23 -0.75
C ASN A 274 -4.13 27.32 -1.32
N ALA A 275 -3.52 26.16 -1.60
CA ALA A 275 -2.13 26.00 -2.05
C ALA A 275 -2.06 25.74 -3.56
N GLY A 276 -0.93 26.03 -4.18
CA GLY A 276 -0.69 25.73 -5.60
C GLY A 276 -0.18 24.31 -5.84
N PHE A 277 -0.19 23.86 -7.11
CA PHE A 277 0.47 22.60 -7.47
C PHE A 277 2.00 22.67 -7.33
N ASP A 278 2.61 23.83 -7.59
CA ASP A 278 4.05 24.01 -7.35
C ASP A 278 4.40 23.89 -5.87
N GLU A 279 3.61 24.49 -4.98
CA GLU A 279 3.75 24.33 -3.53
C GLU A 279 3.58 22.86 -3.09
N CYS A 280 2.64 22.13 -3.70
CA CYS A 280 2.47 20.68 -3.48
C CYS A 280 3.74 19.88 -3.82
N LYS A 281 4.41 20.21 -4.92
CA LYS A 281 5.68 19.59 -5.33
C LYS A 281 6.82 19.98 -4.39
N GLU A 282 6.95 21.27 -4.09
CA GLU A 282 8.02 21.80 -3.22
C GLU A 282 7.95 21.21 -1.80
N GLU A 283 6.74 21.20 -1.20
CA GLU A 283 6.53 20.54 0.10
C GLU A 283 6.83 19.04 0.02
N GLY A 284 6.36 18.36 -1.03
CA GLY A 284 6.60 16.93 -1.25
C GLY A 284 8.09 16.60 -1.35
N ALA A 285 8.84 17.36 -2.14
CA ALA A 285 10.28 17.19 -2.33
C ALA A 285 11.04 17.44 -1.03
N LYS A 286 10.73 18.54 -0.34
CA LYS A 286 11.36 18.89 0.94
C LYS A 286 11.16 17.81 1.99
N ILE A 287 9.92 17.32 2.15
CA ILE A 287 9.63 16.25 3.12
C ILE A 287 10.42 14.99 2.76
N CYS A 288 10.45 14.59 1.49
CA CYS A 288 11.16 13.37 1.09
C CYS A 288 12.70 13.50 1.21
N SER A 289 13.27 14.68 0.99
CA SER A 289 14.72 14.90 1.13
C SER A 289 15.17 14.87 2.60
N GLU A 290 14.34 15.38 3.51
CA GLU A 290 14.67 15.50 4.94
C GLU A 290 14.26 14.25 5.75
N ALA A 291 13.35 13.42 5.22
CA ALA A 291 12.76 12.34 5.98
C ALA A 291 13.61 11.08 6.10
N LEU A 292 13.40 10.38 7.21
CA LEU A 292 13.61 8.94 7.31
C LEU A 292 12.33 8.27 6.83
N PHE A 293 12.39 7.47 5.76
CA PHE A 293 11.21 6.75 5.31
C PHE A 293 10.89 5.61 6.28
N ASP A 294 9.66 5.61 6.78
CA ASP A 294 9.05 4.43 7.40
C ASP A 294 8.75 3.38 6.33
N ALA A 295 8.31 3.84 5.15
CA ALA A 295 8.17 3.03 3.95
C ALA A 295 8.17 3.84 2.65
N ALA A 296 8.54 3.17 1.56
CA ALA A 296 8.29 3.67 0.21
C ALA A 296 7.80 2.50 -0.66
N ILE A 297 6.56 2.60 -1.15
CA ILE A 297 5.87 1.54 -1.88
C ILE A 297 5.68 1.99 -3.32
N ASP A 298 6.32 1.31 -4.26
CA ASP A 298 6.02 1.46 -5.68
C ASP A 298 4.82 0.61 -6.04
N VAL A 299 3.73 1.26 -6.43
CA VAL A 299 2.44 0.58 -6.64
C VAL A 299 2.54 -0.39 -7.81
N LYS A 300 3.28 -0.04 -8.87
CA LYS A 300 3.44 -0.88 -10.06
C LYS A 300 4.19 -2.18 -9.74
N ILE A 301 5.19 -2.11 -8.86
CA ILE A 301 5.91 -3.30 -8.37
C ILE A 301 5.03 -4.11 -7.41
N ALA A 302 4.35 -3.46 -6.46
CA ALA A 302 3.44 -4.13 -5.53
C ALA A 302 2.32 -4.89 -6.25
N ARG A 303 1.84 -4.40 -7.41
CA ARG A 303 0.82 -5.10 -8.23
C ARG A 303 1.22 -6.51 -8.68
N ALA A 304 2.50 -6.89 -8.61
CA ALA A 304 2.92 -8.27 -8.88
C ALA A 304 2.30 -9.28 -7.91
N HIS A 305 1.96 -8.85 -6.69
CA HIS A 305 1.45 -9.73 -5.64
C HIS A 305 0.32 -9.12 -4.78
N VAL A 306 0.05 -7.81 -4.88
CA VAL A 306 -1.07 -7.11 -4.23
C VAL A 306 -2.07 -6.59 -5.25
N LYS A 307 -3.27 -7.17 -5.25
CA LYS A 307 -4.38 -6.70 -6.08
C LYS A 307 -5.15 -5.58 -5.38
N PRO A 308 -5.80 -4.66 -6.11
CA PRO A 308 -6.79 -3.77 -5.51
C PRO A 308 -7.83 -4.58 -4.75
N MET A 309 -8.25 -4.10 -3.59
CA MET A 309 -9.35 -4.69 -2.84
C MET A 309 -10.60 -4.71 -3.71
N SER A 310 -11.31 -5.84 -3.71
CA SER A 310 -12.59 -5.99 -4.42
C SER A 310 -13.70 -6.09 -3.38
N LEU A 311 -14.45 -5.00 -3.25
CA LEU A 311 -15.60 -4.86 -2.35
C LEU A 311 -16.87 -5.40 -2.98
#